data_AF-A0A3Q2D6B7-F1
#
_entry.id   AF-A0A3Q2D6B7-F1
#
_cell.length_a   1.000
_cell.length_b   1.000
_cell.length_c   1.000
_cell.angle_alpha   90.00
_cell.angle_beta   90.00
_cell.angle_gamma   90.00
#
_symmetry.space_group_name_H-M   'P 1'
#
loop_
_entity.id
_entity.type
_entity.pdbx_description
1 polymer ?
#
loop_
_entity_poly.entity_id
_entity_poly.type
_entity_poly.pdbx_seq_one_letter_code
_entity_poly.pdbx_strand_id
1 'polypeptide(L)'
;MDLKESCGSQGSHESFSLRPTSWQAFASTSTLHGLRFIFPYGQTGARRLLWAAALLACLGLLALESAERLAYFLSYPHLTSVDAIVSSSLVFPAVTICNLNTYRFSRLTSNDLYHAGELLALLDVDLAIPQPHLAEPDVLTFLQERTNFTAYKAKAFSMKEFMDRVVKFTFFTQCIRRSYNILWPQKQRLKREDLKNIYSIMYLTVQSKWVSIVKGN
;
A
#
# COMPACT_ATOMS: atom_id res chain seq x y z
N MET A 1 71.09 -70.92 7.25
CA MET A 1 70.04 -71.27 8.21
C MET A 1 69.65 -70.01 8.98
N ASP A 2 68.45 -69.53 8.68
CA ASP A 2 67.43 -69.02 9.61
C ASP A 2 67.71 -67.89 10.62
N LEU A 3 67.15 -66.72 10.28
CA LEU A 3 66.15 -65.93 11.02
C LEU A 3 66.30 -65.69 12.54
N LYS A 4 66.42 -64.40 12.91
CA LYS A 4 65.47 -63.77 13.85
C LYS A 4 65.47 -62.24 13.75
N GLU A 5 64.27 -61.70 13.57
CA GLU A 5 63.96 -60.27 13.56
C GLU A 5 64.12 -59.59 14.92
N SER A 6 64.58 -58.33 14.92
CA SER A 6 63.93 -57.21 15.63
C SER A 6 64.63 -55.91 15.24
N CYS A 7 63.99 -55.09 14.40
CA CYS A 7 64.45 -53.73 14.11
C CYS A 7 63.72 -52.77 15.05
N GLY A 8 64.39 -52.37 16.13
CA GLY A 8 64.05 -51.14 16.83
C GLY A 8 64.60 -49.97 16.03
N SER A 9 63.73 -49.13 15.46
CA SER A 9 64.15 -47.89 14.83
C SER A 9 63.28 -46.74 15.32
N GLN A 10 63.88 -45.90 16.17
CA GLN A 10 63.44 -44.55 16.42
C GLN A 10 63.69 -43.69 15.17
N GLY A 11 62.69 -42.89 14.82
CA GLY A 11 62.91 -41.60 14.18
C GLY A 11 62.97 -41.60 12.66
N SER A 12 61.80 -41.43 12.04
CA SER A 12 61.67 -40.51 10.90
C SER A 12 60.20 -40.14 10.74
N HIS A 13 59.85 -38.94 11.20
CA HIS A 13 58.63 -38.22 10.88
C HIS A 13 58.61 -37.93 9.37
N GLU A 14 58.34 -38.94 8.55
CA GLU A 14 58.06 -38.79 7.12
C GLU A 14 56.66 -38.20 6.98
N SER A 15 56.60 -36.89 7.20
CA SER A 15 55.43 -36.07 6.95
C SER A 15 55.23 -36.03 5.44
N PHE A 16 54.41 -36.94 4.93
CA PHE A 16 53.92 -36.87 3.55
C PHE A 16 53.22 -35.52 3.38
N SER A 17 53.95 -34.55 2.83
CA SER A 17 53.44 -33.26 2.42
C SER A 17 52.49 -33.48 1.24
N LEU A 18 51.24 -33.84 1.56
CA LEU A 18 50.12 -33.78 0.64
C LEU A 18 49.99 -32.33 0.17
N ARG A 19 50.41 -32.06 -1.07
CA ARG A 19 50.09 -30.80 -1.76
C ARG A 19 48.59 -30.50 -1.54
N PRO A 20 48.21 -29.33 -1.01
CA PRO A 20 46.81 -28.96 -0.96
C PRO A 20 46.23 -29.03 -2.37
N THR A 21 45.13 -29.75 -2.53
CA THR A 21 44.28 -29.61 -3.73
C THR A 21 43.86 -28.14 -3.85
N SER A 22 43.72 -27.65 -5.08
CA SER A 22 43.52 -26.22 -5.40
C SER A 22 42.39 -25.56 -4.61
N TRP A 23 41.34 -26.31 -4.28
CA TRP A 23 40.20 -25.86 -3.48
C TRP A 23 40.53 -25.57 -2.00
N GLN A 24 41.45 -26.32 -1.39
CA GLN A 24 41.85 -26.17 0.00
C GLN A 24 42.77 -24.96 0.17
N ALA A 25 43.66 -24.73 -0.79
CA ALA A 25 44.48 -23.52 -0.87
C ALA A 25 43.59 -22.27 -1.04
N PHE A 26 42.54 -22.37 -1.85
CA PHE A 26 41.56 -21.30 -2.02
C PHE A 26 40.72 -21.06 -0.75
N ALA A 27 40.17 -22.12 -0.14
CA ALA A 27 39.33 -22.00 1.06
C ALA A 27 40.09 -21.45 2.29
N SER A 28 41.41 -21.67 2.36
CA SER A 28 42.26 -21.15 3.44
C SER A 28 42.73 -19.70 3.21
N THR A 29 42.75 -19.23 1.97
CA THR A 29 43.10 -17.85 1.60
C THR A 29 41.88 -16.93 1.45
N SER A 30 40.68 -17.49 1.44
CA SER A 30 39.43 -16.73 1.41
C SER A 30 39.18 -15.95 2.70
N THR A 31 38.62 -14.75 2.58
CA THR A 31 38.14 -13.93 3.69
C THR A 31 36.79 -14.38 4.23
N LEU A 32 36.15 -15.37 3.60
CA LEU A 32 34.85 -15.88 4.03
C LEU A 32 34.98 -16.70 5.32
N HIS A 33 34.61 -16.09 6.44
CA HIS A 33 34.59 -16.74 7.75
C HIS A 33 33.76 -18.03 7.70
N GLY A 34 34.37 -19.17 8.03
CA GLY A 34 33.71 -20.48 8.01
C GLY A 34 34.17 -21.43 6.90
N LEU A 35 34.65 -20.90 5.77
CA LEU A 35 35.00 -21.72 4.59
C LEU A 35 36.18 -22.67 4.86
N ARG A 36 37.14 -22.22 5.68
CA ARG A 36 38.29 -23.01 6.14
C ARG A 36 37.91 -24.23 6.97
N PHE A 37 36.79 -24.21 7.70
CA PHE A 37 36.34 -25.36 8.51
C PHE A 37 35.62 -26.43 7.70
N ILE A 38 35.19 -26.09 6.48
CA ILE A 38 34.54 -26.99 5.53
C ILE A 38 35.60 -27.78 4.74
N PHE A 39 36.82 -27.27 4.59
CA PHE A 39 37.90 -27.95 3.86
C PHE A 39 39.17 -28.11 4.71
N PRO A 40 39.13 -28.87 5.83
CA PRO A 40 40.34 -29.17 6.60
C PRO A 40 41.26 -30.12 5.81
N TYR A 41 42.56 -30.08 6.11
CA TYR A 41 43.53 -31.09 5.66
C TYR A 41 43.27 -32.39 6.43
N GLY A 42 42.54 -33.36 5.85
CA GLY A 42 42.29 -34.69 6.46
C GLY A 42 40.88 -35.27 6.25
N GLN A 43 40.60 -36.42 6.89
CA GLN A 43 39.39 -37.25 6.70
C GLN A 43 38.05 -36.51 6.91
N THR A 44 37.05 -36.89 6.11
CA THR A 44 35.67 -36.41 6.15
C THR A 44 34.92 -36.89 7.39
N GLY A 45 34.59 -35.99 8.32
CA GLY A 45 33.80 -36.30 9.53
C GLY A 45 32.51 -35.51 9.65
N ALA A 46 31.61 -35.93 10.55
CA ALA A 46 30.33 -35.27 10.86
C ALA A 46 30.47 -33.79 11.23
N ARG A 47 31.60 -33.41 11.85
CA ARG A 47 31.95 -32.03 12.17
C ARG A 47 32.01 -31.12 10.93
N ARG A 48 32.45 -31.64 9.77
CA ARG A 48 32.49 -30.90 8.50
C ARG A 48 31.09 -30.58 8.00
N LEU A 49 30.17 -31.54 8.09
CA LEU A 49 28.77 -31.35 7.73
C LEU A 49 28.09 -30.31 8.62
N LEU A 50 28.40 -30.32 9.92
CA LEU A 50 27.89 -29.32 10.86
C LEU A 50 28.39 -27.91 10.51
N TRP A 51 29.68 -27.74 10.19
CA TRP A 51 30.21 -26.44 9.76
C TRP A 51 29.66 -25.99 8.41
N ALA A 52 29.47 -26.91 7.46
CA ALA A 52 28.85 -26.61 6.18
C ALA A 52 27.38 -26.20 6.34
N ALA A 53 26.63 -26.91 7.18
CA ALA A 53 25.25 -26.57 7.51
C ALA A 53 25.14 -25.22 8.20
N ALA A 54 26.03 -24.92 9.16
CA ALA A 54 26.07 -23.62 9.83
C ALA A 54 26.39 -22.48 8.84
N LEU A 55 27.37 -22.66 7.95
CA LEU A 55 27.70 -21.65 6.94
C LEU A 55 26.53 -21.43 5.96
N LEU A 56 25.89 -22.51 5.52
CA LEU A 56 24.75 -22.44 4.62
C LEU A 56 23.56 -21.75 5.29
N ALA A 57 23.32 -22.03 6.58
CA ALA A 57 22.29 -21.36 7.37
C ALA A 57 22.59 -19.85 7.51
N CYS A 58 23.83 -19.47 7.83
CA CYS A 58 24.22 -18.06 7.89
C CYS A 58 24.07 -17.34 6.54
N LEU A 59 24.46 -18.01 5.44
CA LEU A 59 24.31 -17.46 4.09
C LEU A 59 22.83 -17.32 3.69
N GLY A 60 22.00 -18.30 4.05
CA GLY A 60 20.56 -18.27 3.81
C GLY A 60 19.86 -17.16 4.59
N LEU A 61 20.17 -16.99 5.87
CA LEU A 61 19.64 -15.90 6.70
C LEU A 61 20.07 -14.53 6.16
N LEU A 62 21.34 -14.38 5.78
CA LEU A 62 21.84 -13.15 5.18
C LEU A 62 21.11 -12.83 3.86
N ALA A 63 20.88 -13.83 3.00
CA ALA A 63 20.16 -13.67 1.75
C ALA A 63 18.68 -13.27 1.98
N LEU A 64 18.02 -13.88 2.96
CA LEU A 64 16.63 -13.56 3.31
C LEU A 64 16.50 -12.13 3.84
N GLU A 65 17.31 -11.76 4.85
CA GLU A 65 17.30 -10.42 5.45
C GLU A 65 17.64 -9.34 4.40
N SER A 66 18.64 -9.59 3.55
CA SER A 66 19.00 -8.64 2.48
C SER A 66 17.89 -8.50 1.43
N ALA A 67 17.21 -9.59 1.06
CA ALA A 67 16.07 -9.54 0.16
C ALA A 67 14.89 -8.75 0.75
N GLU A 68 14.59 -8.94 2.04
CA GLU A 68 13.53 -8.18 2.72
C GLU A 68 13.87 -6.68 2.79
N ARG A 69 15.11 -6.33 3.13
CA ARG A 69 15.55 -4.93 3.17
C ARG A 69 15.56 -4.29 1.79
N LEU A 70 15.95 -5.03 0.76
CA LEU A 70 15.91 -4.55 -0.62
C LEU A 70 14.46 -4.37 -1.09
N ALA A 71 13.57 -5.31 -0.79
CA ALA A 71 12.14 -5.18 -1.09
C ALA A 71 11.52 -3.98 -0.36
N TYR A 72 11.90 -3.74 0.89
CA TYR A 72 11.48 -2.56 1.65
C TYR A 72 12.00 -1.27 1.00
N PHE A 73 13.27 -1.23 0.61
CA PHE A 73 13.85 -0.07 -0.10
C PHE A 73 13.12 0.22 -1.41
N LEU A 74 12.88 -0.81 -2.24
CA LEU A 74 12.14 -0.71 -3.49
C LEU A 74 10.65 -0.41 -3.30
N SER A 75 10.11 -0.57 -2.08
CA SER A 75 8.73 -0.15 -1.77
C SER A 75 8.58 1.36 -1.59
N TYR A 76 9.68 2.12 -1.69
CA TYR A 76 9.76 3.58 -1.55
C TYR A 76 8.94 4.13 -0.37
N PRO A 77 9.20 3.67 0.86
CA PRO A 77 8.51 4.19 2.03
C PRO A 77 8.96 5.64 2.27
N HIS A 78 8.00 6.57 2.32
CA HIS A 78 8.25 7.94 2.71
C HIS A 78 7.96 8.11 4.20
N LEU A 79 8.93 8.63 4.95
CA LEU A 79 8.71 9.10 6.32
C LEU A 79 8.48 10.61 6.26
N THR A 80 7.27 11.05 6.61
CA THR A 80 6.95 12.47 6.74
C THR A 80 7.18 12.89 8.18
N SER A 81 8.23 13.67 8.44
CA SER A 81 8.35 14.42 9.71
C SER A 81 7.44 15.64 9.63
N VAL A 82 6.57 15.82 10.62
CA VAL A 82 5.66 16.97 10.71
C VAL A 82 6.14 17.89 11.82
N ASP A 83 6.66 19.05 11.42
CA ASP A 83 7.10 20.09 12.35
C ASP A 83 6.11 21.26 12.33
N ALA A 84 5.65 21.68 13.52
CA ALA A 84 4.79 22.83 13.68
C ALA A 84 5.65 24.08 13.94
N ILE A 85 5.86 24.90 12.91
CA ILE A 85 6.65 26.13 13.01
C ILE A 85 5.70 27.32 13.17
N VAL A 86 5.85 28.07 14.26
CA VAL A 86 5.08 29.32 14.48
C VAL A 86 5.65 30.41 13.60
N SER A 87 4.89 30.85 12.60
CA SER A 87 5.28 31.93 11.68
C SER A 87 4.53 33.21 12.01
N SER A 88 5.22 34.36 11.97
CA SER A 88 4.65 35.69 12.30
C SER A 88 3.77 36.28 11.19
N SER A 89 3.83 35.72 9.98
CA SER A 89 2.99 36.11 8.84
C SER A 89 2.60 34.86 8.06
N LEU A 90 1.29 34.64 7.90
CA LEU A 90 0.72 33.58 7.08
C LEU A 90 -0.15 34.21 5.98
N VAL A 91 -0.16 33.59 4.80
CA VAL A 91 -1.09 33.95 3.73
C VAL A 91 -2.50 33.55 4.16
N PHE A 92 -3.42 34.51 4.15
CA PHE A 92 -4.82 34.24 4.48
C PHE A 92 -5.42 33.27 3.44
N PRO A 93 -6.07 32.18 3.86
CA PRO A 93 -6.57 31.16 2.94
C PRO A 93 -7.74 31.69 2.11
N ALA A 94 -7.96 31.09 0.95
CA ALA A 94 -9.19 31.30 0.20
C ALA A 94 -10.37 30.71 0.98
N VAL A 95 -11.26 31.57 1.48
CA VAL A 95 -12.50 31.16 2.15
C VAL A 95 -13.62 31.12 1.11
N THR A 96 -14.17 29.93 0.86
CA THR A 96 -15.30 29.74 -0.05
C THR A 96 -16.59 29.62 0.76
N ILE A 97 -17.51 30.57 0.58
CA ILE A 97 -18.83 30.54 1.21
C ILE A 97 -19.86 30.09 0.16
N CYS A 98 -20.56 29.00 0.44
CA CYS A 98 -21.65 28.49 -0.38
C CYS A 98 -22.97 28.58 0.40
N ASN A 99 -24.03 29.02 -0.26
CA ASN A 99 -25.38 28.87 0.29
C ASN A 99 -25.76 27.39 0.21
N LEU A 100 -26.38 26.86 1.28
CA LEU A 100 -26.90 25.48 1.30
C LEU A 100 -28.08 25.30 0.32
N ASN A 101 -28.74 26.40 -0.06
CA ASN A 101 -29.77 26.35 -1.07
C ASN A 101 -29.18 26.04 -2.45
N THR A 102 -29.48 24.85 -2.96
CA THR A 102 -28.99 24.32 -4.25
C THR A 102 -29.52 25.11 -5.44
N TYR A 103 -30.72 25.71 -5.36
CA TYR A 103 -31.30 26.41 -6.50
C TYR A 103 -32.16 27.60 -6.09
N ARG A 104 -32.22 28.60 -6.97
CA ARG A 104 -33.10 29.74 -6.78
C ARG A 104 -34.48 29.42 -7.31
N PHE A 105 -35.41 29.22 -6.38
CA PHE A 105 -36.80 28.89 -6.70
C PHE A 105 -37.44 29.90 -7.67
N SER A 106 -37.16 31.20 -7.49
CA SER A 106 -37.65 32.28 -8.38
C SER A 106 -37.12 32.25 -9.82
N ARG A 107 -36.04 31.52 -10.10
CA ARG A 107 -35.43 31.42 -11.43
C ARG A 107 -35.81 30.14 -12.18
N LEU A 108 -36.50 29.21 -11.53
CA LEU A 108 -37.00 28.00 -12.17
C LEU A 108 -38.07 28.36 -13.20
N THR A 109 -37.99 27.75 -14.38
CA THR A 109 -38.99 27.87 -15.44
C THR A 109 -39.72 26.54 -15.65
N SER A 110 -40.89 26.57 -16.32
CA SER A 110 -41.63 25.34 -16.64
C SER A 110 -40.84 24.38 -17.51
N ASN A 111 -39.98 24.88 -18.41
CA ASN A 111 -39.09 24.03 -19.22
C ASN A 111 -38.07 23.32 -18.34
N ASP A 112 -37.55 24.01 -17.32
CA ASP A 112 -36.57 23.44 -16.40
C ASP A 112 -37.21 22.36 -15.51
N LEU A 113 -38.44 22.57 -15.04
CA LEU A 113 -39.19 21.56 -14.28
C LEU A 113 -39.57 20.36 -15.15
N TYR A 114 -39.86 20.57 -16.44
CA TYR A 114 -40.15 19.48 -17.37
C TYR A 114 -38.95 18.55 -17.61
N HIS A 115 -37.73 19.11 -17.74
CA HIS A 115 -36.52 18.32 -18.05
C HIS A 115 -35.70 17.92 -16.81
N ALA A 116 -35.72 18.72 -15.77
CA ALA A 116 -34.88 18.55 -14.57
C ALA A 116 -35.71 18.49 -13.26
N GLY A 117 -37.04 18.47 -13.32
CA GLY A 117 -37.89 18.41 -12.13
C GLY A 117 -37.65 17.19 -11.26
N GLU A 118 -37.45 16.03 -11.89
CA GLU A 118 -37.06 14.77 -11.23
C GLU A 118 -35.66 14.88 -10.60
N LEU A 119 -34.69 15.43 -11.35
CA LEU A 119 -33.32 15.65 -10.87
C LEU A 119 -33.28 16.58 -9.64
N LEU A 120 -34.19 17.55 -9.57
CA LEU A 120 -34.34 18.48 -8.46
C LEU A 120 -35.17 17.92 -7.30
N ALA A 121 -35.71 16.69 -7.43
CA ALA A 121 -36.64 16.07 -6.50
C ALA A 121 -37.91 16.90 -6.24
N LEU A 122 -38.33 17.72 -7.21
CA LEU A 122 -39.54 18.54 -7.14
C LEU A 122 -40.74 17.84 -7.80
N LEU A 123 -40.47 17.02 -8.82
CA LEU A 123 -41.46 16.24 -9.55
C LEU A 123 -41.07 14.76 -9.52
N ASP A 124 -42.06 13.88 -9.60
CA ASP A 124 -41.87 12.43 -9.81
C ASP A 124 -41.74 12.11 -11.31
N VAL A 125 -41.53 10.83 -11.64
CA VAL A 125 -41.44 10.31 -13.03
C VAL A 125 -42.69 10.66 -13.86
N ASP A 126 -43.85 10.74 -13.22
CA ASP A 126 -45.13 11.12 -13.84
C ASP A 126 -45.33 12.64 -13.99
N LEU A 127 -44.27 13.45 -13.75
CA LEU A 127 -44.31 14.92 -13.74
C LEU A 127 -45.29 15.51 -12.71
N ALA A 128 -45.64 14.73 -11.68
CA ALA A 128 -46.52 15.14 -10.58
C ALA A 128 -45.70 15.61 -9.37
N ILE A 129 -46.26 16.52 -8.57
CA ILE A 129 -45.65 16.99 -7.32
C ILE A 129 -45.75 15.88 -6.26
N PRO A 130 -44.63 15.35 -5.72
CA PRO A 130 -44.67 14.34 -4.68
C PRO A 130 -45.25 14.93 -3.39
N GLN A 131 -46.22 14.23 -2.79
CA GLN A 131 -46.76 14.51 -1.46
C GLN A 131 -47.05 16.02 -1.20
N PRO A 132 -48.03 16.61 -1.90
CA PRO A 132 -48.32 18.05 -1.85
C PRO A 132 -48.63 18.59 -0.44
N HIS A 133 -49.07 17.74 0.48
CA HIS A 133 -49.42 18.13 1.86
C HIS A 133 -48.20 18.51 2.73
N LEU A 134 -46.99 18.13 2.36
CA LEU A 134 -45.76 18.47 3.07
C LEU A 134 -45.09 19.75 2.54
N ALA A 135 -45.55 20.25 1.39
CA ALA A 135 -45.02 21.49 0.81
C ALA A 135 -45.65 22.71 1.48
N GLU A 136 -44.84 23.73 1.70
CA GLU A 136 -45.33 25.05 2.12
C GLU A 136 -46.30 25.59 1.05
N PRO A 137 -47.42 26.23 1.43
CA PRO A 137 -48.48 26.63 0.49
C PRO A 137 -47.98 27.54 -0.65
N ASP A 138 -47.02 28.42 -0.37
CA ASP A 138 -46.44 29.32 -1.36
C ASP A 138 -45.56 28.58 -2.39
N VAL A 139 -44.87 27.53 -1.94
CA VAL A 139 -44.05 26.66 -2.80
C VAL A 139 -44.95 25.80 -3.68
N LEU A 140 -46.02 25.27 -3.09
CA LEU A 140 -46.99 24.43 -3.78
C LEU A 140 -47.70 25.19 -4.90
N THR A 141 -48.16 26.42 -4.63
CA THR A 141 -48.83 27.25 -5.63
C THR A 141 -47.90 27.59 -6.80
N PHE A 142 -46.64 27.93 -6.51
CA PHE A 142 -45.64 28.15 -7.55
C PHE A 142 -45.41 26.89 -8.41
N LEU A 143 -45.28 25.72 -7.79
CA LEU A 143 -45.10 24.48 -8.54
C LEU A 143 -46.32 24.19 -9.39
N GLN A 144 -47.53 24.25 -8.83
CA GLN A 144 -48.78 24.02 -9.56
C GLN A 144 -48.96 24.94 -10.77
N GLU A 145 -48.59 26.22 -10.65
CA GLU A 145 -48.63 27.16 -11.76
C GLU A 145 -47.63 26.76 -12.87
N ARG A 146 -46.43 26.35 -12.49
CA ARG A 146 -45.33 26.08 -13.42
C ARG A 146 -45.32 24.65 -13.99
N THR A 147 -46.00 23.70 -13.36
CA THR A 147 -46.08 22.29 -13.77
C THR A 147 -47.38 21.93 -14.49
N ASN A 148 -48.19 22.91 -14.90
CA ASN A 148 -49.34 22.63 -15.75
C ASN A 148 -48.90 22.30 -17.18
N PHE A 149 -48.59 21.02 -17.41
CA PHE A 149 -48.06 20.54 -18.69
C PHE A 149 -49.13 20.15 -19.72
N THR A 150 -50.43 20.30 -19.40
CA THR A 150 -51.55 19.82 -20.23
C THR A 150 -51.54 20.34 -21.67
N ALA A 151 -51.02 21.55 -21.91
CA ALA A 151 -50.83 22.15 -23.23
C ALA A 151 -49.39 22.66 -23.45
N TYR A 152 -48.42 22.16 -22.69
CA TYR A 152 -47.07 22.70 -22.71
C TYR A 152 -46.24 22.16 -23.88
N LYS A 153 -45.65 23.06 -24.67
CA LYS A 153 -44.72 22.70 -25.74
C LYS A 153 -43.28 22.79 -25.23
N ALA A 154 -42.65 21.63 -25.04
CA ALA A 154 -41.26 21.54 -24.58
C ALA A 154 -40.32 22.33 -25.51
N LYS A 155 -39.44 23.14 -24.92
CA LYS A 155 -38.41 23.91 -25.63
C LYS A 155 -37.05 23.21 -25.50
N ALA A 156 -36.12 23.55 -26.37
CA ALA A 156 -34.75 23.08 -26.27
C ALA A 156 -34.19 23.39 -24.88
N PHE A 157 -33.57 22.39 -24.25
CA PHE A 157 -33.04 22.49 -22.90
C PHE A 157 -31.51 22.37 -22.93
N SER A 158 -30.84 23.31 -22.28
CA SER A 158 -29.39 23.31 -22.10
C SER A 158 -29.07 23.25 -20.62
N MET A 159 -28.45 22.16 -20.18
CA MET A 159 -28.07 21.97 -18.78
C MET A 159 -27.09 23.05 -18.31
N LYS A 160 -26.20 23.54 -19.19
CA LYS A 160 -25.26 24.63 -18.87
C LYS A 160 -26.01 25.93 -18.55
N GLU A 161 -26.99 26.30 -19.37
CA GLU A 161 -27.78 27.53 -19.18
C GLU A 161 -28.67 27.42 -17.94
N PHE A 162 -29.30 26.25 -17.74
CA PHE A 162 -30.08 25.97 -16.55
C PHE A 162 -29.24 26.18 -15.28
N MET A 163 -28.05 25.56 -15.23
CA MET A 163 -27.14 25.70 -14.09
C MET A 163 -26.74 27.17 -13.87
N ASP A 164 -26.28 27.89 -14.90
CA ASP A 164 -25.85 29.29 -14.76
C ASP A 164 -26.96 30.24 -14.23
N ARG A 165 -28.23 29.97 -14.58
CA ARG A 165 -29.37 30.81 -14.15
C ARG A 165 -29.92 30.44 -12.78
N VAL A 166 -30.07 29.14 -12.54
CA VAL A 166 -30.86 28.59 -11.41
C VAL A 166 -29.95 28.22 -10.25
N VAL A 167 -28.86 27.55 -10.54
CA VAL A 167 -27.90 27.07 -9.54
C VAL A 167 -26.76 28.07 -9.50
N LYS A 168 -26.75 28.97 -8.51
CA LYS A 168 -25.67 29.95 -8.39
C LYS A 168 -24.38 29.26 -7.91
N PHE A 169 -23.73 28.56 -8.83
CA PHE A 169 -22.41 27.99 -8.66
C PHE A 169 -21.38 29.11 -8.76
N THR A 170 -21.26 29.92 -7.71
CA THR A 170 -20.23 30.96 -7.76
C THR A 170 -18.82 30.33 -7.80
N PHE A 171 -18.57 29.12 -7.24
CA PHE A 171 -17.22 28.50 -7.27
C PHE A 171 -17.18 26.96 -7.11
N PHE A 172 -18.33 26.28 -7.12
CA PHE A 172 -18.45 24.88 -6.68
C PHE A 172 -17.74 23.86 -7.59
N THR A 173 -17.63 24.15 -8.89
CA THR A 173 -16.87 23.33 -9.86
C THR A 173 -15.36 23.37 -9.62
N GLN A 174 -14.83 24.42 -8.98
CA GLN A 174 -13.40 24.51 -8.66
C GLN A 174 -13.03 23.70 -7.41
N CYS A 175 -13.96 23.56 -6.46
CA CYS A 175 -13.72 22.89 -5.18
C CYS A 175 -13.76 21.36 -5.32
N ILE A 176 -14.73 20.80 -6.04
CA ILE A 176 -14.83 19.35 -6.26
C ILE A 176 -13.60 18.83 -7.02
N ARG A 177 -13.14 19.54 -8.05
CA ARG A 177 -11.95 19.14 -8.82
C ARG A 177 -10.65 19.16 -7.99
N ARG A 178 -10.60 19.95 -6.91
CA ARG A 178 -9.45 20.05 -6.01
C ARG A 178 -9.49 18.95 -4.93
N SER A 179 -10.67 18.63 -4.38
CA SER A 179 -10.83 17.54 -3.40
C SER A 179 -10.57 16.15 -3.97
N TYR A 180 -10.99 15.86 -5.21
CA TYR A 180 -10.69 14.55 -5.84
C TYR A 180 -9.18 14.32 -6.08
N ASN A 181 -8.41 15.39 -6.35
CA ASN A 181 -6.95 15.30 -6.49
C ASN A 181 -6.22 15.06 -5.15
N ILE A 182 -6.82 15.45 -4.01
CA ILE A 182 -6.22 15.29 -2.67
C ILE A 182 -6.58 13.93 -2.05
N LEU A 183 -7.74 13.35 -2.37
CA LEU A 183 -8.26 12.14 -1.71
C LEU A 183 -7.87 10.82 -2.40
N TRP A 184 -7.62 10.82 -3.71
CA TRP A 184 -7.18 9.62 -4.45
C TRP A 184 -5.89 8.96 -3.90
N PRO A 185 -4.88 9.70 -3.40
CA PRO A 185 -3.68 9.10 -2.81
C PRO A 185 -3.92 8.38 -1.46
N GLN A 186 -4.99 8.69 -0.72
CA GLN A 186 -5.22 8.14 0.62
C GLN A 186 -5.95 6.78 0.60
N LYS A 187 -6.80 6.53 -0.40
CA LYS A 187 -7.58 5.27 -0.51
C LYS A 187 -6.70 4.04 -0.77
N GLN A 188 -5.48 4.23 -1.27
CA GLN A 188 -4.47 3.18 -1.50
C GLN A 188 -3.70 2.79 -0.22
N ARG A 189 -3.81 3.58 0.87
CA ARG A 189 -2.99 3.42 2.09
C ARG A 189 -3.55 2.37 3.06
N LEU A 190 -4.87 2.37 3.29
CA LEU A 190 -5.52 1.44 4.23
C LEU A 190 -5.44 -0.05 3.82
N LYS A 191 -5.47 -0.37 2.51
CA LYS A 191 -5.46 -1.77 2.05
C LYS A 191 -4.10 -2.47 2.22
N ARG A 192 -3.05 -1.71 2.57
CA ARG A 192 -1.67 -2.21 2.71
C ARG A 192 -1.30 -2.57 4.16
N GLU A 193 -2.01 -2.03 5.15
CA GLU A 193 -1.77 -2.31 6.57
C GLU A 193 -2.30 -3.70 6.98
N ASP A 194 -3.46 -4.13 6.45
CA ASP A 194 -4.01 -5.45 6.75
C ASP A 194 -3.16 -6.62 6.20
N LEU A 195 -2.51 -6.43 5.04
CA LEU A 195 -1.61 -7.43 4.46
C LEU A 195 -0.31 -7.57 5.25
N LYS A 196 0.25 -6.47 5.79
CA LYS A 196 1.48 -6.51 6.58
C LYS A 196 1.31 -7.26 7.90
N ASN A 197 0.14 -7.16 8.53
CA ASN A 197 -0.20 -7.93 9.73
C ASN A 197 -0.26 -9.43 9.44
N ILE A 198 -0.80 -9.86 8.29
CA ILE A 198 -0.88 -11.27 7.92
C ILE A 198 0.52 -11.87 7.67
N TYR A 199 1.40 -11.15 6.97
CA TYR A 199 2.76 -11.63 6.70
C TYR A 199 3.66 -11.64 7.96
N SER A 200 3.51 -10.66 8.85
CA SER A 200 4.27 -10.61 10.11
C SER A 200 3.84 -11.72 11.09
N ILE A 201 2.54 -12.03 11.18
CA ILE A 201 2.02 -13.15 11.97
C ILE A 201 2.53 -14.48 11.39
N MET A 202 2.57 -14.64 10.06
CA MET A 202 3.08 -15.85 9.42
C MET A 202 4.58 -16.04 9.68
N TYR A 203 5.38 -14.98 9.61
CA TYR A 203 6.82 -15.01 9.88
C TYR A 203 7.14 -15.35 11.35
N LEU A 204 6.41 -14.76 12.31
CA LEU A 204 6.56 -15.06 13.74
C LEU A 204 6.10 -16.49 14.10
N THR A 205 5.10 -17.03 13.40
CA THR A 205 4.64 -18.42 13.59
C THR A 205 5.66 -19.43 13.04
N VAL A 206 6.33 -19.10 11.93
CA VAL A 206 7.38 -19.94 11.35
C VAL A 206 8.66 -19.88 12.19
N GLN A 207 9.06 -18.70 12.66
CA GLN A 207 10.18 -18.51 13.60
C GLN A 207 9.94 -19.26 14.92
N SER A 208 8.76 -19.15 15.51
CA SER A 208 8.44 -19.85 16.78
C SER A 208 8.38 -21.37 16.62
N LYS A 209 7.83 -21.90 15.50
CA LYS A 209 7.89 -23.35 15.20
C LYS A 209 9.32 -23.84 14.93
N TRP A 210 10.15 -23.08 14.23
CA TRP A 210 11.55 -23.43 14.00
C TRP A 210 12.36 -23.44 15.31
N VAL A 211 12.16 -22.43 16.17
CA VAL A 211 12.79 -22.38 17.49
C VAL A 211 12.30 -23.54 18.38
N SER A 212 11.03 -23.94 18.29
CA SER A 212 10.49 -25.07 19.05
C SER A 212 10.98 -26.44 18.53
N ILE A 213 11.28 -26.58 17.23
CA ILE A 213 11.87 -27.78 16.63
C ILE A 213 13.37 -27.87 16.97
N VAL A 214 14.08 -26.74 16.99
CA VAL A 214 15.51 -26.66 17.32
C VAL A 214 15.76 -26.76 18.83
N LYS A 215 14.80 -26.37 19.68
CA LYS A 215 14.81 -26.60 21.13
C LYS A 215 14.05 -27.85 21.59
N GLY A 216 13.68 -28.73 20.66
CA GLY A 216 12.96 -29.96 20.97
C GLY A 216 13.73 -30.82 21.99
N ASN A 217 13.19 -30.86 23.20
CA ASN A 217 13.08 -32.10 23.97
C ASN A 217 12.23 -33.09 23.17
#